data_AF-A0A512ULU4-F1
#
_entry.id   AF-A0A512ULU4-F1
#
_cell.length_a   1.000
_cell.length_b   1.000
_cell.length_c   1.000
_cell.angle_alpha   90.00
_cell.angle_beta   90.00
_cell.angle_gamma   90.00
#
_symmetry.space_group_name_H-M   'P 1'
#
loop_
_entity.id
_entity.type
_entity.pdbx_description
1 polymer ?
#
loop_
_entity_poly.entity_id
_entity_poly.type
_entity_poly.pdbx_seq_one_letter_code
_entity_poly.pdbx_strand_id
1 'polypeptide(L)'
;MGVESDYKELANSLLVSYTKGMLDIARKRRSTRLIVKSEGDSRLISSVQQISQDLHRYDVPSSLEKALDSIDLAKIYQGVDSRETSSQHPHLGYEDYVVLETLKYFKDDFFSWVTKPKCPNCNKDGDNIVPTGSKRPPQINPDEISIIEVYTCTDCQQNVEFARINNPARLLETRRGRCGEWVNCFMLILRAVLGTEVQTRYIWNAEDHVWCEYYSEKLQRWVHLDPCENVFDEPSLYSKNWGKKMSWTLGIGDAYVADLSEKYATESDKAIPKSSVANEKIIAKFLEAYNAQLLLQKWETTQLLECGDKDKYLKVYNEVLLLQARERTNKRPAASQIQNLPQGRQTGDATWTAARGEDG
;
A
#
# COMPACT_ATOMS: atom_id res chain seq x y z
N MET A 1 -3.21 12.09 45.29
CA MET A 1 -2.96 11.24 44.11
C MET A 1 -3.92 10.07 44.20
N GLY A 2 -5.01 10.12 43.43
CA GLY A 2 -6.14 9.17 43.55
C GLY A 2 -5.84 7.81 42.92
N VAL A 3 -6.58 6.80 43.36
CA VAL A 3 -6.46 5.38 42.96
C VAL A 3 -6.41 5.17 41.42
N GLU A 4 -7.07 6.01 40.62
CA GLU A 4 -7.00 5.97 39.15
C GLU A 4 -5.60 6.29 38.58
N SER A 5 -4.85 7.17 39.22
CA SER A 5 -3.47 7.49 38.83
C SER A 5 -2.54 6.29 39.03
N ASP A 6 -2.85 5.43 40.00
CA ASP A 6 -2.06 4.24 40.34
C ASP A 6 -2.26 3.15 39.27
N TYR A 7 -3.50 2.92 38.84
CA TYR A 7 -3.80 1.94 37.79
C TYR A 7 -3.24 2.31 36.42
N LYS A 8 -3.24 3.60 36.05
CA LYS A 8 -2.64 4.06 34.78
C LYS A 8 -1.13 3.84 34.76
N GLU A 9 -0.43 4.16 35.86
CA GLU A 9 1.01 3.92 35.97
C GLU A 9 1.34 2.43 35.98
N LEU A 10 0.52 1.60 36.64
CA LEU A 10 0.67 0.15 36.60
C LEU A 10 0.47 -0.41 35.19
N ALA A 11 -0.56 0.04 34.48
CA ALA A 11 -0.82 -0.35 33.10
C ALA A 11 0.38 0.02 32.19
N ASN A 12 0.86 1.27 32.27
CA ASN A 12 2.04 1.71 31.53
C ASN A 12 3.28 0.85 31.84
N SER A 13 3.50 0.53 33.12
CA SER A 13 4.63 -0.31 33.55
C SER A 13 4.54 -1.74 32.99
N LEU A 14 3.32 -2.29 32.90
CA LEU A 14 3.08 -3.58 32.26
C LEU A 14 3.38 -3.53 30.77
N LEU A 15 2.91 -2.51 30.06
CA LEU A 15 3.17 -2.32 28.62
C LEU A 15 4.66 -2.16 28.31
N VAL A 16 5.38 -1.40 29.14
CA VAL A 16 6.84 -1.26 29.05
C VAL A 16 7.53 -2.62 29.22
N SER A 17 7.14 -3.39 30.24
CA SER A 17 7.72 -4.72 30.51
C SER A 17 7.43 -5.70 29.37
N TYR A 18 6.21 -5.69 28.85
CA TYR A 18 5.83 -6.48 27.68
C TYR A 18 6.69 -6.13 26.46
N THR A 19 6.86 -4.84 26.18
CA THR A 19 7.66 -4.36 25.03
C THR A 19 9.12 -4.78 25.14
N LYS A 20 9.72 -4.67 26.33
CA LYS A 20 11.08 -5.19 26.60
C LYS A 20 11.19 -6.68 26.30
N GLY A 21 10.24 -7.48 26.79
CA GLY A 21 10.20 -8.92 26.51
C GLY A 21 10.07 -9.23 25.02
N MET A 22 9.26 -8.47 24.29
CA MET A 22 9.11 -8.63 22.84
C MET A 22 10.39 -8.28 22.08
N LEU A 23 11.12 -7.24 22.50
CA LEU A 23 12.43 -6.88 21.93
C LEU A 23 13.47 -7.97 22.19
N ASP A 24 13.47 -8.59 23.38
CA ASP A 24 14.37 -9.71 23.69
C ASP A 24 14.05 -10.95 22.86
N ILE A 25 12.78 -11.24 22.64
CA ILE A 25 12.34 -12.31 21.72
C ILE A 25 12.79 -11.99 20.30
N ALA A 26 12.63 -10.74 19.85
CA ALA A 26 13.04 -10.32 18.52
C ALA A 26 14.55 -10.47 18.28
N ARG A 27 15.39 -10.12 19.27
CA ARG A 27 16.85 -10.34 19.23
C ARG A 27 17.21 -11.80 19.00
N LYS A 28 16.48 -12.73 19.64
CA LYS A 28 16.69 -14.18 19.47
C LYS A 28 16.25 -14.66 18.08
N ARG A 29 15.12 -14.13 17.57
CA ARG A 29 14.52 -14.52 16.29
C ARG A 29 15.28 -14.00 15.07
N ARG A 30 15.87 -12.81 15.15
CA ARG A 30 16.64 -12.19 14.04
C ARG A 30 17.75 -13.10 13.50
N SER A 31 18.33 -13.94 14.36
CA SER A 31 19.40 -14.88 14.00
C SER A 31 18.91 -16.21 13.40
N THR A 32 17.61 -16.37 13.16
CA THR A 32 17.06 -17.64 12.65
C THR A 32 17.43 -17.82 11.18
N ARG A 33 18.23 -18.85 10.88
CA ARG A 33 18.58 -19.20 9.51
C ARG A 33 17.36 -19.72 8.76
N LEU A 34 16.98 -19.04 7.69
CA LEU A 34 15.93 -19.48 6.78
C LEU A 34 16.54 -20.36 5.68
N ILE A 35 15.94 -21.52 5.42
CA ILE A 35 16.30 -22.39 4.31
C ILE A 35 15.20 -22.26 3.26
N VAL A 36 15.49 -21.53 2.19
CA VAL A 36 14.62 -21.35 1.03
C VAL A 36 14.57 -22.68 0.26
N LYS A 37 13.37 -23.17 -0.09
CA LYS A 37 13.20 -24.50 -0.67
C LYS A 37 12.76 -24.47 -2.14
N SER A 38 12.16 -23.38 -2.58
CA SER A 38 11.65 -23.24 -3.95
C SER A 38 11.97 -21.86 -4.53
N GLU A 39 11.88 -21.75 -5.85
CA GLU A 39 11.97 -20.46 -6.53
C GLU A 39 10.82 -19.53 -6.12
N GLY A 40 9.61 -20.07 -5.92
CA GLY A 40 8.45 -19.32 -5.43
C GLY A 40 8.69 -18.69 -4.06
N ASP A 41 9.31 -19.43 -3.13
CA ASP A 41 9.74 -18.90 -1.83
C ASP A 41 10.70 -17.72 -2.03
N SER A 42 11.72 -17.90 -2.89
CA SER A 42 12.74 -16.89 -3.16
C SER A 42 12.15 -15.61 -3.74
N ARG A 43 11.25 -15.73 -4.74
CA ARG A 43 10.60 -14.58 -5.38
C ARG A 43 9.73 -13.79 -4.40
N LEU A 44 8.91 -14.47 -3.60
CA LEU A 44 8.04 -13.82 -2.62
C LEU A 44 8.87 -13.11 -1.53
N ILE A 45 9.87 -13.78 -0.96
CA ILE A 45 10.79 -13.19 0.03
C ILE A 45 11.48 -11.95 -0.54
N SER A 46 12.03 -12.06 -1.74
CA SER A 46 12.74 -10.95 -2.39
C SER A 46 11.80 -9.78 -2.67
N SER A 47 10.55 -10.04 -3.09
CA SER A 47 9.55 -9.00 -3.33
C SER A 47 9.21 -8.25 -2.04
N VAL A 48 8.99 -8.97 -0.92
CA VAL A 48 8.71 -8.34 0.37
C VAL A 48 9.89 -7.49 0.84
N GLN A 49 11.11 -8.01 0.73
CA GLN A 49 12.31 -7.28 1.16
C GLN A 49 12.55 -6.03 0.30
N GLN A 50 12.39 -6.13 -1.01
CA GLN A 50 12.55 -5.00 -1.93
C GLN A 50 11.50 -3.91 -1.65
N ILE A 51 10.21 -4.27 -1.60
CA ILE A 51 9.14 -3.32 -1.31
C ILE A 51 9.35 -2.66 0.06
N SER A 52 9.68 -3.43 1.09
CA SER A 52 9.93 -2.91 2.44
C SER A 52 11.12 -1.95 2.48
N GLN A 53 12.21 -2.26 1.76
CA GLN A 53 13.32 -1.34 1.61
C GLN A 53 12.90 -0.09 0.88
N ASP A 54 12.04 -0.20 -0.13
CA ASP A 54 11.62 0.90 -0.98
C ASP A 54 10.68 1.90 -0.29
N LEU A 55 9.98 1.54 0.80
CA LEU A 55 9.03 2.42 1.49
C LEU A 55 9.62 3.76 1.94
N HIS A 56 10.92 3.81 2.28
CA HIS A 56 11.58 5.06 2.70
C HIS A 56 11.50 6.19 1.65
N ARG A 57 11.26 5.85 0.37
CA ARG A 57 11.09 6.82 -0.72
C ARG A 57 9.90 7.76 -0.49
N TYR A 58 8.91 7.34 0.29
CA TYR A 58 7.73 8.13 0.61
C TYR A 58 7.95 9.11 1.75
N ASP A 59 9.13 9.08 2.38
CA ASP A 59 9.48 9.91 3.54
C ASP A 59 10.59 10.93 3.24
N VAL A 60 11.01 11.01 1.97
CA VAL A 60 12.05 11.94 1.54
C VAL A 60 11.49 13.37 1.54
N PRO A 61 12.05 14.31 2.35
CA PRO A 61 11.46 15.64 2.51
C PRO A 61 11.27 16.42 1.20
N SER A 62 12.25 16.37 0.28
CA SER A 62 12.14 17.05 -1.02
C SER A 62 11.07 16.43 -1.93
N SER A 63 10.82 15.12 -1.82
CA SER A 63 9.74 14.46 -2.55
C SER A 63 8.37 14.84 -1.99
N LEU A 64 8.27 14.97 -0.66
CA LEU A 64 7.05 15.39 0.02
C LEU A 64 6.70 16.85 -0.30
N GLU A 65 7.67 17.75 -0.26
CA GLU A 65 7.52 19.15 -0.68
C GLU A 65 7.04 19.23 -2.14
N LYS A 66 7.73 18.52 -3.05
CA LYS A 66 7.33 18.45 -4.45
C LYS A 66 5.91 17.90 -4.64
N ALA A 67 5.48 16.96 -3.81
CA ALA A 67 4.11 16.43 -3.86
C ALA A 67 3.08 17.50 -3.49
N LEU A 68 3.32 18.25 -2.40
CA LEU A 68 2.45 19.37 -1.99
C LEU A 68 2.40 20.46 -3.05
N ASP A 69 3.53 20.80 -3.67
CA ASP A 69 3.59 21.79 -4.77
C ASP A 69 2.84 21.33 -6.02
N SER A 70 2.72 20.02 -6.23
CA SER A 70 2.14 19.44 -7.44
C SER A 70 0.61 19.34 -7.39
N ILE A 71 0.01 19.29 -6.20
CA ILE A 71 -1.42 19.05 -5.99
C ILE A 71 -2.19 20.33 -5.66
N ASP A 72 -3.47 20.37 -6.00
CA ASP A 72 -4.39 21.43 -5.59
C ASP A 72 -4.93 21.14 -4.19
N LEU A 73 -4.12 21.50 -3.19
CA LEU A 73 -4.44 21.26 -1.78
C LEU A 73 -5.73 21.99 -1.36
N ALA A 74 -6.01 23.17 -1.94
CA ALA A 74 -7.21 23.93 -1.65
C ALA A 74 -8.47 23.19 -2.09
N LYS A 75 -8.46 22.57 -3.28
CA LYS A 75 -9.57 21.74 -3.76
C LYS A 75 -9.84 20.54 -2.85
N ILE A 76 -8.79 19.86 -2.39
CA ILE A 76 -8.91 18.73 -1.46
C ILE A 76 -9.60 19.19 -0.17
N TYR A 77 -9.10 20.25 0.48
CA TYR A 77 -9.66 20.72 1.75
C TYR A 77 -11.07 21.33 1.61
N GLN A 78 -11.41 21.93 0.47
CA GLN A 78 -12.78 22.35 0.19
C GLN A 78 -13.75 21.15 0.22
N GLY A 79 -13.32 20.00 -0.33
CA GLY A 79 -14.07 18.75 -0.24
C GLY A 79 -14.19 18.25 1.20
N VAL A 80 -13.12 18.36 1.98
CA VAL A 80 -13.07 17.95 3.39
C VAL A 80 -14.08 18.76 4.22
N ASP A 81 -14.06 20.09 4.08
CA ASP A 81 -14.98 21.00 4.77
C ASP A 81 -16.44 20.70 4.41
N SER A 82 -16.69 20.36 3.15
CA SER A 82 -18.02 19.97 2.67
C SER A 82 -18.50 18.67 3.33
N ARG A 83 -17.61 17.66 3.47
CA ARG A 83 -17.92 16.41 4.17
C ARG A 83 -18.20 16.62 5.64
N GLU A 84 -17.37 17.42 6.30
CA GLU A 84 -17.54 17.76 7.72
C GLU A 84 -18.90 18.43 7.96
N THR A 85 -19.26 19.41 7.14
CA THR A 85 -20.55 20.12 7.23
C THR A 85 -21.73 19.18 6.97
N SER A 86 -21.60 18.28 5.99
CA SER A 86 -22.69 17.38 5.60
C SER A 86 -22.97 16.26 6.61
N SER A 87 -22.00 15.93 7.48
CA SER A 87 -22.09 14.85 8.48
C SER A 87 -22.55 13.49 7.93
N GLN A 88 -22.27 13.19 6.64
CA GLN A 88 -22.73 11.95 5.98
C GLN A 88 -22.13 10.68 6.61
N HIS A 89 -20.94 10.77 7.21
CA HIS A 89 -20.26 9.64 7.83
C HIS A 89 -19.75 10.00 9.23
N PRO A 90 -20.64 10.04 10.25
CA PRO A 90 -20.29 10.53 11.59
C PRO A 90 -19.31 9.63 12.36
N HIS A 91 -19.06 8.42 11.86
CA HIS A 91 -18.09 7.49 12.42
C HIS A 91 -16.66 7.75 11.92
N LEU A 92 -16.49 8.54 10.86
CA LEU A 92 -15.19 8.93 10.30
C LEU A 92 -14.64 10.18 11.01
N GLY A 93 -13.31 10.27 11.07
CA GLY A 93 -12.59 11.41 11.60
C GLY A 93 -12.18 12.38 10.50
N TYR A 94 -11.60 13.51 10.90
CA TYR A 94 -11.11 14.53 9.96
C TYR A 94 -10.07 13.96 8.98
N GLU A 95 -9.10 13.19 9.49
CA GLU A 95 -8.09 12.50 8.66
C GLU A 95 -8.73 11.56 7.63
N ASP A 96 -9.81 10.86 7.99
CA ASP A 96 -10.51 9.97 7.06
C ASP A 96 -11.18 10.75 5.91
N TYR A 97 -11.71 11.95 6.18
CA TYR A 97 -12.22 12.84 5.14
C TYR A 97 -11.11 13.35 4.22
N VAL A 98 -9.94 13.68 4.78
CA VAL A 98 -8.76 14.05 3.99
C VAL A 98 -8.37 12.91 3.05
N VAL A 99 -8.36 11.66 3.53
CA VAL A 99 -8.07 10.48 2.68
C VAL A 99 -9.11 10.31 1.57
N LEU A 100 -10.40 10.41 1.90
CA LEU A 100 -11.50 10.30 0.93
C LEU A 100 -11.39 11.33 -0.20
N GLU A 101 -11.12 12.59 0.15
CA GLU A 101 -10.96 13.66 -0.85
C GLU A 101 -9.65 13.55 -1.62
N THR A 102 -8.59 13.05 -0.99
CA THR A 102 -7.32 12.79 -1.67
C THR A 102 -7.48 11.66 -2.70
N LEU A 103 -8.19 10.57 -2.39
CA LEU A 103 -8.53 9.50 -3.34
C LEU A 103 -9.32 10.05 -4.53
N LYS A 104 -10.36 10.84 -4.24
CA LYS A 104 -11.22 11.45 -5.25
C LYS A 104 -10.43 12.36 -6.18
N TYR A 105 -9.70 13.32 -5.61
CA TYR A 105 -8.86 14.24 -6.37
C TYR A 105 -7.81 13.50 -7.21
N PHE A 106 -7.18 12.47 -6.64
CA PHE A 106 -6.15 11.72 -7.34
C PHE A 106 -6.68 11.05 -8.62
N LYS A 107 -7.83 10.37 -8.53
CA LYS A 107 -8.44 9.67 -9.67
C LYS A 107 -9.09 10.63 -10.67
N ASP A 108 -9.84 11.61 -10.19
CA ASP A 108 -10.70 12.43 -11.05
C ASP A 108 -9.94 13.58 -11.72
N ASP A 109 -8.88 14.10 -11.08
CA ASP A 109 -8.22 15.34 -11.50
C ASP A 109 -6.71 15.19 -11.76
N PHE A 110 -6.01 14.37 -10.96
CA PHE A 110 -4.56 14.41 -10.93
C PHE A 110 -3.89 13.37 -11.84
N PHE A 111 -4.30 12.11 -11.76
CA PHE A 111 -3.59 10.98 -12.37
C PHE A 111 -4.43 10.25 -13.42
N SER A 112 -3.79 9.71 -14.45
CA SER A 112 -4.48 9.10 -15.60
C SER A 112 -4.04 7.67 -15.89
N TRP A 113 -4.99 6.82 -16.29
CA TRP A 113 -4.73 5.42 -16.59
C TRP A 113 -4.14 5.26 -18.00
N VAL A 114 -3.13 4.40 -18.14
CA VAL A 114 -2.51 4.09 -19.44
C VAL A 114 -2.60 2.59 -19.72
N THR A 115 -3.56 2.20 -20.55
CA THR A 115 -3.57 0.85 -21.14
C THR A 115 -2.52 0.76 -22.25
N LYS A 116 -2.58 1.68 -23.21
CA LYS A 116 -1.59 1.89 -24.28
C LYS A 116 -1.27 3.39 -24.37
N PRO A 117 -0.01 3.79 -24.62
CA PRO A 117 0.36 5.19 -24.70
C PRO A 117 -0.22 5.87 -25.97
N LYS A 118 -0.57 7.15 -25.87
CA LYS A 118 -0.94 7.99 -27.04
C LYS A 118 0.26 8.18 -27.97
N CYS A 119 0.03 8.17 -29.28
CA CYS A 119 1.06 8.52 -30.24
C CYS A 119 1.43 10.01 -30.11
N PRO A 120 2.71 10.37 -29.92
CA PRO A 120 3.12 11.77 -29.78
C PRO A 120 3.02 12.58 -31.08
N ASN A 121 2.94 11.91 -32.24
CA ASN A 121 2.88 12.58 -33.54
C ASN A 121 1.44 12.86 -33.98
N CYS A 122 0.57 11.83 -33.98
CA CYS A 122 -0.81 11.96 -34.46
C CYS A 122 -1.87 12.05 -33.35
N ASN A 123 -1.47 11.96 -32.07
CA ASN A 123 -2.34 12.00 -30.89
C ASN A 123 -3.43 10.93 -30.80
N LYS A 124 -3.40 9.92 -31.68
CA LYS A 124 -4.30 8.76 -31.62
C LYS A 124 -3.82 7.73 -30.60
N ASP A 125 -4.75 6.96 -30.05
CA ASP A 125 -4.54 5.88 -29.08
C ASP A 125 -5.33 4.62 -29.47
N GLY A 126 -5.45 3.68 -28.52
CA GLY A 126 -6.24 2.46 -28.67
C GLY A 126 -5.62 1.46 -29.63
N ASP A 127 -6.43 1.00 -30.59
CA ASP A 127 -6.05 -0.05 -31.55
C ASP A 127 -4.93 0.37 -32.51
N ASN A 128 -4.75 1.67 -32.71
CA ASN A 128 -3.70 2.21 -33.56
C ASN A 128 -2.30 2.08 -32.93
N ILE A 129 -2.21 1.68 -31.66
CA ILE A 129 -0.97 1.54 -30.90
C ILE A 129 -0.73 0.06 -30.64
N VAL A 130 0.20 -0.53 -31.40
CA VAL A 130 0.48 -1.96 -31.37
C VAL A 130 1.79 -2.21 -30.63
N PRO A 131 1.82 -3.11 -29.62
CA PRO A 131 3.05 -3.45 -28.93
C PRO A 131 4.03 -4.13 -29.89
N THR A 132 5.27 -3.66 -29.92
CA THR A 132 6.32 -4.19 -30.80
C THR A 132 7.54 -4.70 -30.04
N GLY A 133 7.65 -4.46 -28.74
CA GLY A 133 8.66 -5.06 -27.90
C GLY A 133 8.90 -4.30 -26.61
N SER A 134 10.10 -4.46 -26.06
CA SER A 134 10.56 -3.72 -24.89
C SER A 134 12.04 -3.38 -25.00
N LYS A 135 12.46 -2.34 -24.29
CA LYS A 135 13.85 -1.91 -24.13
C LYS A 135 14.25 -1.95 -22.66
N ARG A 136 15.55 -2.15 -22.44
CA ARG A 136 16.14 -2.04 -21.11
C ARG A 136 16.15 -0.57 -20.66
N PRO A 137 16.08 -0.32 -19.34
CA PRO A 137 16.30 1.02 -18.79
C PRO A 137 17.65 1.61 -19.21
N PRO A 138 17.78 2.94 -19.23
CA PRO A 138 19.06 3.60 -19.47
C PRO A 138 20.09 3.24 -18.39
N GLN A 139 21.39 3.36 -18.72
CA GLN A 139 22.48 3.12 -17.76
C GLN A 139 22.40 4.06 -16.55
N ILE A 140 22.16 5.35 -16.82
CA ILE A 140 21.86 6.35 -15.79
C ILE A 140 20.33 6.42 -15.68
N ASN A 141 19.80 5.93 -14.56
CA ASN A 141 18.36 5.69 -14.38
C ASN A 141 17.80 6.38 -13.12
N PRO A 142 17.78 7.73 -13.06
CA PRO A 142 17.29 8.47 -11.89
C PRO A 142 15.78 8.30 -11.67
N ASP A 143 15.05 7.94 -12.73
CA ASP A 143 13.60 7.71 -12.72
C ASP A 143 13.24 6.28 -12.26
N GLU A 144 14.25 5.46 -11.96
CA GLU A 144 14.09 4.05 -11.55
C GLU A 144 13.20 3.25 -12.51
N ILE A 145 13.38 3.49 -13.81
CA ILE A 145 12.63 2.79 -14.86
C ILE A 145 12.96 1.30 -14.77
N SER A 146 11.94 0.46 -14.67
CA SER A 146 12.09 -1.01 -14.65
C SER A 146 12.19 -1.58 -16.06
N ILE A 147 11.35 -1.09 -16.97
CA ILE A 147 11.30 -1.49 -18.37
C ILE A 147 10.70 -0.36 -19.21
N ILE A 148 11.09 -0.30 -20.48
CA ILE A 148 10.46 0.59 -21.46
C ILE A 148 9.66 -0.27 -22.43
N GLU A 149 8.34 -0.15 -22.40
CA GLU A 149 7.44 -0.80 -23.35
C GLU A 149 7.49 -0.03 -24.67
N VAL A 150 7.63 -0.75 -25.78
CA VAL A 150 7.75 -0.17 -27.12
C VAL A 150 6.54 -0.55 -27.95
N TYR A 151 5.94 0.48 -28.55
CA TYR A 151 4.78 0.38 -29.42
C TYR A 151 5.07 1.04 -30.76
N THR A 152 4.29 0.70 -31.77
CA THR A 152 4.28 1.36 -33.08
C THR A 152 2.88 1.86 -33.37
N CYS A 153 2.79 3.13 -33.81
CA CYS A 153 1.55 3.68 -34.33
C CYS A 153 1.31 3.17 -35.75
N THR A 154 0.20 2.49 -36.02
CA THR A 154 -0.10 1.95 -37.35
C THR A 154 -0.36 3.05 -38.40
N ASP A 155 -0.85 4.21 -37.97
CA ASP A 155 -1.25 5.29 -38.88
C ASP A 155 -0.06 6.12 -39.38
N CYS A 156 0.89 6.44 -38.51
CA CYS A 156 2.04 7.28 -38.85
C CYS A 156 3.39 6.59 -38.71
N GLN A 157 3.40 5.30 -38.36
CA GLN A 157 4.59 4.45 -38.18
C GLN A 157 5.57 4.95 -37.11
N GLN A 158 5.16 5.92 -36.29
CA GLN A 158 5.96 6.46 -35.21
C GLN A 158 6.15 5.41 -34.11
N ASN A 159 7.39 5.28 -33.63
CA ASN A 159 7.71 4.52 -32.43
C ASN A 159 7.25 5.29 -31.18
N VAL A 160 6.54 4.61 -30.30
CA VAL A 160 5.98 5.17 -29.06
C VAL A 160 6.52 4.37 -27.89
N GLU A 161 7.17 5.06 -26.96
CA GLU A 161 7.75 4.44 -25.77
C GLU A 161 6.92 4.76 -24.53
N PHE A 162 6.81 3.76 -23.64
CA PHE A 162 6.19 3.90 -22.34
C PHE A 162 7.09 3.32 -21.26
N ALA A 163 7.81 4.21 -20.56
CA ALA A 163 8.68 3.85 -19.45
C ALA A 163 7.85 3.54 -18.18
N ARG A 164 8.12 2.38 -17.57
CA ARG A 164 7.53 1.96 -16.29
C ARG A 164 8.39 2.49 -15.14
N ILE A 165 8.02 3.68 -14.65
CA ILE A 165 8.77 4.51 -13.69
C ILE A 165 8.45 4.08 -12.25
N ASN A 166 9.49 3.87 -11.43
CA ASN A 166 9.31 3.56 -10.00
C ASN A 166 9.67 4.73 -9.07
N ASN A 167 10.26 5.82 -9.57
CA ASN A 167 10.48 7.01 -8.76
C ASN A 167 9.16 7.80 -8.58
N PRO A 168 8.56 7.85 -7.38
CA PRO A 168 7.27 8.53 -7.18
C PRO A 168 7.34 10.04 -7.41
N ALA A 169 8.48 10.68 -7.12
CA ALA A 169 8.66 12.10 -7.37
C ALA A 169 8.66 12.44 -8.87
N ARG A 170 9.02 11.47 -9.73
CA ARG A 170 8.89 11.59 -11.18
C ARG A 170 7.45 11.41 -11.64
N LEU A 171 6.70 10.55 -10.98
CA LEU A 171 5.29 10.29 -11.30
C LEU A 171 4.39 11.52 -11.06
N LEU A 172 4.76 12.42 -10.15
CA LEU A 172 4.09 13.72 -9.96
C LEU A 172 4.06 14.59 -11.23
N GLU A 173 5.05 14.41 -12.11
CA GLU A 173 5.16 15.12 -13.38
C GLU A 173 4.49 14.37 -14.53
N THR A 174 4.69 13.05 -14.61
CA THR A 174 4.14 12.26 -15.72
C THR A 174 2.63 12.03 -15.58
N ARG A 175 2.12 12.02 -14.34
CA ARG A 175 0.70 11.96 -13.97
C ARG A 175 -0.08 10.84 -14.65
N ARG A 176 0.60 9.74 -14.94
CA ARG A 176 0.00 8.62 -15.68
C ARG A 176 0.71 7.30 -15.43
N GLY A 177 -0.04 6.21 -15.53
CA GLY A 177 0.51 4.86 -15.49
C GLY A 177 -0.54 3.77 -15.27
N ARG A 178 -0.12 2.64 -14.70
CA ARG A 178 -1.00 1.52 -14.30
C ARG A 178 -0.97 1.36 -12.78
N CYS A 179 -1.60 0.32 -12.24
CA CYS A 179 -1.79 0.16 -10.79
C CYS A 179 -0.51 0.37 -9.96
N GLY A 180 0.65 -0.13 -10.41
CA GLY A 180 1.95 0.12 -9.77
C GLY A 180 2.30 1.61 -9.65
N GLU A 181 2.27 2.35 -10.77
CA GLU A 181 2.52 3.80 -10.78
C GLU A 181 1.45 4.59 -10.01
N TRP A 182 0.19 4.18 -10.11
CA TRP A 182 -0.93 4.81 -9.39
C TRP A 182 -0.69 4.75 -7.88
N VAL A 183 -0.44 3.55 -7.34
CA VAL A 183 -0.23 3.35 -5.90
C VAL A 183 1.05 4.03 -5.43
N ASN A 184 2.13 3.94 -6.20
CA ASN A 184 3.41 4.55 -5.85
C ASN A 184 3.30 6.09 -5.77
N CYS A 185 2.67 6.73 -6.75
CA CYS A 185 2.45 8.17 -6.72
C CYS A 185 1.46 8.59 -5.62
N PHE A 186 0.36 7.84 -5.48
CA PHE A 186 -0.66 8.11 -4.46
C PHE A 186 -0.11 8.00 -3.05
N MET A 187 0.72 6.99 -2.74
CA MET A 187 1.32 6.86 -1.41
C MET A 187 2.23 8.06 -1.06
N LEU A 188 2.99 8.59 -2.02
CA LEU A 188 3.78 9.82 -1.78
C LEU A 188 2.86 11.02 -1.46
N ILE A 189 1.78 11.21 -2.22
CA ILE A 189 0.81 12.28 -1.98
C ILE A 189 0.11 12.09 -0.64
N LEU A 190 -0.32 10.87 -0.32
CA LEU A 190 -1.00 10.54 0.94
C LEU A 190 -0.10 10.85 2.13
N ARG A 191 1.19 10.47 2.06
CA ARG A 191 2.19 10.81 3.09
C ARG A 191 2.44 12.31 3.19
N ALA A 192 2.42 13.03 2.08
CA ALA A 192 2.60 14.49 2.06
C ALA A 192 1.42 15.23 2.72
N VAL A 193 0.18 14.79 2.45
CA VAL A 193 -1.03 15.44 2.97
C VAL A 193 -1.31 15.07 4.43
N LEU A 194 -1.08 13.81 4.82
CA LEU A 194 -1.33 13.33 6.19
C LEU A 194 -0.14 13.50 7.14
N GLY A 195 1.07 13.60 6.59
CA GLY A 195 2.32 13.65 7.35
C GLY A 195 2.96 12.29 7.58
N THR A 196 4.26 12.32 7.90
CA THR A 196 5.10 11.11 8.00
C THR A 196 4.87 10.28 9.27
N GLU A 197 4.07 10.75 10.22
CA GLU A 197 3.72 9.98 11.41
C GLU A 197 2.53 9.03 11.15
N VAL A 198 1.70 9.30 10.13
CA VAL A 198 0.53 8.48 9.83
C VAL A 198 0.95 7.16 9.18
N GLN A 199 0.57 6.05 9.80
CA GLN A 199 0.97 4.74 9.33
C GLN A 199 0.29 4.39 8.01
N THR A 200 1.10 4.05 7.01
CA THR A 200 0.64 3.52 5.72
C THR A 200 1.34 2.21 5.43
N ARG A 201 0.76 1.39 4.57
CA ARG A 201 1.41 0.18 4.07
C ARG A 201 1.06 -0.10 2.62
N TYR A 202 2.05 -0.60 1.89
CA TYR A 202 1.89 -1.07 0.53
C TYR A 202 1.26 -2.46 0.56
N ILE A 203 0.19 -2.68 -0.20
CA ILE A 203 -0.43 -4.00 -0.31
C ILE A 203 -0.04 -4.63 -1.63
N TRP A 204 0.62 -5.78 -1.53
CA TRP A 204 1.05 -6.57 -2.67
C TRP A 204 0.22 -7.84 -2.75
N ASN A 205 -0.43 -8.07 -3.89
CA ASN A 205 -1.07 -9.34 -4.23
C ASN A 205 -0.30 -10.07 -5.34
N ALA A 206 -0.09 -11.37 -5.15
CA ALA A 206 0.71 -12.21 -6.06
C ALA A 206 0.15 -12.27 -7.50
N GLU A 207 -1.16 -12.05 -7.69
CA GLU A 207 -1.84 -12.09 -8.98
C GLU A 207 -1.88 -10.70 -9.66
N ASP A 208 -0.73 -10.03 -9.68
CA ASP A 208 -0.44 -8.79 -10.44
C ASP A 208 -1.39 -7.62 -10.12
N HIS A 209 -1.56 -7.34 -8.84
CA HIS A 209 -2.23 -6.12 -8.40
C HIS A 209 -1.70 -5.62 -7.07
N VAL A 210 -1.81 -4.30 -6.90
CA VAL A 210 -1.25 -3.57 -5.76
C VAL A 210 -2.19 -2.43 -5.40
N TRP A 211 -2.24 -2.11 -4.12
CA TRP A 211 -3.00 -1.00 -3.55
C TRP A 211 -2.34 -0.58 -2.23
N CYS A 212 -2.98 0.25 -1.41
CA CYS A 212 -2.42 0.65 -0.13
C CYS A 212 -3.45 0.60 1.01
N GLU A 213 -2.94 0.71 2.22
CA GLU A 213 -3.78 0.94 3.40
C GLU A 213 -3.17 2.06 4.25
N TYR A 214 -4.02 2.71 5.02
CA TYR A 214 -3.60 3.60 6.10
C TYR A 214 -4.26 3.20 7.41
N TYR A 215 -3.65 3.57 8.53
CA TYR A 215 -4.25 3.37 9.84
C TYR A 215 -5.12 4.57 10.21
N SER A 216 -6.42 4.35 10.35
CA SER A 216 -7.35 5.39 10.82
C SER A 216 -7.37 5.39 12.35
N GLU A 217 -6.97 6.51 12.96
CA GLU A 217 -7.05 6.67 14.41
C GLU A 217 -8.49 6.75 14.91
N LYS A 218 -9.43 7.28 14.11
CA LYS A 218 -10.85 7.30 14.49
C LYS A 218 -11.44 5.89 14.50
N LEU A 219 -11.14 5.08 13.49
CA LEU A 219 -11.66 3.71 13.35
C LEU A 219 -10.84 2.68 14.12
N GLN A 220 -9.65 3.06 14.61
CA GLN A 220 -8.71 2.21 15.34
C GLN A 220 -8.34 0.92 14.57
N ARG A 221 -8.21 1.01 13.23
CA ARG A 221 -7.84 -0.12 12.36
C ARG A 221 -7.25 0.34 11.04
N TRP A 222 -6.64 -0.61 10.34
CA TRP A 222 -6.22 -0.44 8.96
C TRP A 222 -7.42 -0.36 8.00
N VAL A 223 -7.41 0.66 7.16
CA VAL A 223 -8.44 0.95 6.16
C VAL A 223 -7.88 0.69 4.77
N HIS A 224 -8.64 -0.06 3.98
CA HIS A 224 -8.36 -0.33 2.57
C HIS A 224 -8.43 0.96 1.73
N LEU A 225 -7.45 1.17 0.85
CA LEU A 225 -7.47 2.25 -0.14
C LEU A 225 -7.06 1.72 -1.51
N ASP A 226 -7.91 1.91 -2.51
CA ASP A 226 -7.53 1.73 -3.92
C ASP A 226 -7.64 3.06 -4.67
N PRO A 227 -6.52 3.71 -5.01
CA PRO A 227 -6.53 4.97 -5.76
C PRO A 227 -6.95 4.78 -7.23
N CYS A 228 -6.74 3.60 -7.82
CA CYS A 228 -7.16 3.32 -9.20
C CYS A 228 -8.67 3.39 -9.34
N GLU A 229 -9.37 2.97 -8.29
CA GLU A 229 -10.82 2.81 -8.27
C GLU A 229 -11.51 3.93 -7.47
N ASN A 230 -10.77 4.79 -6.77
CA ASN A 230 -11.28 5.78 -5.81
C ASN A 230 -12.17 5.10 -4.75
N VAL A 231 -11.61 4.06 -4.14
CA VAL A 231 -12.34 3.22 -3.17
C VAL A 231 -11.69 3.32 -1.80
N PHE A 232 -12.54 3.64 -0.82
CA PHE A 232 -12.20 3.71 0.60
C PHE A 232 -12.88 2.57 1.34
N ASP A 233 -12.12 1.84 2.13
CA ASP A 233 -12.56 0.82 3.07
C ASP A 233 -13.36 -0.37 2.51
N GLU A 234 -13.11 -0.74 1.24
CA GLU A 234 -13.73 -1.92 0.63
C GLU A 234 -12.75 -3.06 0.32
N PRO A 235 -12.38 -3.92 1.28
CA PRO A 235 -11.51 -5.05 1.01
C PRO A 235 -12.17 -6.14 0.15
N SER A 236 -13.51 -6.17 0.03
CA SER A 236 -14.20 -7.17 -0.81
C SER A 236 -14.20 -6.82 -2.31
N LEU A 237 -13.67 -5.64 -2.68
CA LEU A 237 -13.58 -5.13 -4.05
C LEU A 237 -13.02 -6.18 -5.02
N TYR A 238 -11.92 -6.82 -4.66
CA TYR A 238 -11.23 -7.72 -5.58
C TYR A 238 -11.89 -9.10 -5.66
N SER A 239 -12.01 -9.80 -4.52
CA SER A 239 -12.49 -11.18 -4.52
C SER A 239 -13.97 -11.30 -4.85
N LYS A 240 -14.79 -10.39 -4.31
CA LYS A 240 -16.25 -10.47 -4.43
C LYS A 240 -16.77 -9.64 -5.60
N ASN A 241 -16.38 -8.37 -5.69
CA ASN A 241 -16.89 -7.49 -6.74
C ASN A 241 -16.23 -7.84 -8.10
N TRP A 242 -14.91 -7.92 -8.19
CA TRP A 242 -14.29 -8.30 -9.48
C TRP A 242 -14.38 -9.81 -9.75
N GLY A 243 -14.55 -10.65 -8.73
CA GLY A 243 -14.43 -12.10 -8.89
C GLY A 243 -12.97 -12.57 -9.03
N LYS A 244 -12.01 -11.71 -8.65
CA LYS A 244 -10.58 -11.97 -8.78
C LYS A 244 -10.14 -13.15 -7.91
N LYS A 245 -9.43 -14.10 -8.51
CA LYS A 245 -8.81 -15.19 -7.77
C LYS A 245 -7.47 -14.75 -7.17
N MET A 246 -7.26 -14.99 -5.87
CA MET A 246 -6.10 -14.48 -5.14
C MET A 246 -5.46 -15.52 -4.21
N SER A 247 -4.13 -15.53 -4.13
CA SER A 247 -3.36 -16.34 -3.19
C SER A 247 -2.81 -15.50 -2.02
N TRP A 248 -1.54 -15.08 -2.11
CA TRP A 248 -0.87 -14.24 -1.13
C TRP A 248 -1.25 -12.79 -1.33
N THR A 249 -1.73 -12.16 -0.26
CA THR A 249 -1.88 -10.71 -0.15
C THR A 249 -1.14 -10.25 1.08
N LEU A 250 -0.08 -9.46 0.90
CA LEU A 250 0.81 -9.04 1.97
C LEU A 250 0.74 -7.53 2.14
N GLY A 251 0.46 -7.07 3.36
CA GLY A 251 0.60 -5.67 3.74
C GLY A 251 1.99 -5.41 4.28
N ILE A 252 2.76 -4.59 3.56
CA ILE A 252 4.17 -4.29 3.83
C ILE A 252 4.25 -2.85 4.31
N GLY A 253 4.49 -2.65 5.61
CA GLY A 253 4.70 -1.34 6.23
C GLY A 253 6.10 -1.23 6.86
N ASP A 254 6.43 -0.05 7.36
CA ASP A 254 7.79 0.25 7.86
C ASP A 254 8.19 -0.57 9.08
N ALA A 255 7.22 -0.89 9.94
CA ALA A 255 7.49 -1.56 11.22
C ALA A 255 7.20 -3.07 11.20
N TYR A 256 6.35 -3.54 10.28
CA TYR A 256 6.03 -4.96 10.13
C TYR A 256 5.33 -5.27 8.80
N VAL A 257 5.35 -6.56 8.45
CA VAL A 257 4.64 -7.16 7.33
C VAL A 257 3.55 -8.11 7.87
N ALA A 258 2.36 -8.03 7.29
CA ALA A 258 1.22 -8.88 7.64
C ALA A 258 0.73 -9.70 6.44
N ASP A 259 0.37 -10.97 6.69
CA ASP A 259 -0.42 -11.77 5.74
C ASP A 259 -1.89 -11.35 5.86
N LEU A 260 -2.38 -10.69 4.82
CA LEU A 260 -3.74 -10.17 4.70
C LEU A 260 -4.59 -11.00 3.73
N SER A 261 -4.15 -12.21 3.36
CA SER A 261 -4.86 -13.04 2.40
C SER A 261 -6.31 -13.32 2.85
N GLU A 262 -6.54 -13.60 4.14
CA GLU A 262 -7.89 -13.80 4.70
C GLU A 262 -8.77 -12.52 4.64
N LYS A 263 -8.15 -11.33 4.67
CA LYS A 263 -8.86 -10.04 4.62
C LYS A 263 -9.41 -9.75 3.22
N TYR A 264 -8.69 -10.16 2.18
CA TYR A 264 -8.98 -9.78 0.79
C TYR A 264 -9.54 -10.93 -0.06
N ALA A 265 -9.06 -12.16 0.11
CA ALA A 265 -9.61 -13.36 -0.54
C ALA A 265 -10.81 -13.90 0.27
N THR A 266 -11.88 -13.10 0.32
CA THR A 266 -13.06 -13.34 1.16
C THR A 266 -13.96 -14.46 0.62
N GLU A 267 -13.97 -14.65 -0.70
CA GLU A 267 -14.78 -15.69 -1.35
C GLU A 267 -13.96 -16.99 -1.51
N SER A 268 -14.46 -18.08 -0.93
CA SER A 268 -13.71 -19.33 -0.82
C SER A 268 -13.46 -20.01 -2.18
N ASP A 269 -14.34 -19.81 -3.16
CA ASP A 269 -14.18 -20.29 -4.55
C ASP A 269 -13.19 -19.43 -5.36
N LYS A 270 -12.81 -18.26 -4.84
CA LYS A 270 -11.81 -17.36 -5.42
C LYS A 270 -10.45 -17.45 -4.72
N ALA A 271 -10.35 -18.15 -3.60
CA ALA A 271 -9.07 -18.36 -2.91
C ALA A 271 -8.19 -19.37 -3.67
N ILE A 272 -7.00 -18.94 -4.10
CA ILE A 272 -5.97 -19.80 -4.65
C ILE A 272 -5.15 -20.38 -3.50
N PRO A 273 -4.88 -21.70 -3.46
CA PRO A 273 -4.05 -22.29 -2.41
C PRO A 273 -2.67 -21.61 -2.33
N LYS A 274 -2.34 -20.97 -1.21
CA LYS A 274 -1.05 -20.29 -1.01
C LYS A 274 0.17 -21.18 -1.29
N SER A 275 0.02 -22.48 -1.01
CA SER A 275 1.01 -23.52 -1.29
C SER A 275 1.33 -23.72 -2.77
N SER A 276 0.47 -23.28 -3.71
CA SER A 276 0.78 -23.31 -5.15
C SER A 276 1.74 -22.20 -5.58
N VAL A 277 1.91 -21.16 -4.75
CA VAL A 277 2.80 -20.01 -5.02
C VAL A 277 4.08 -20.10 -4.21
N ALA A 278 3.98 -20.41 -2.92
CA ALA A 278 5.14 -20.52 -2.02
C ALA A 278 4.83 -21.43 -0.82
N ASN A 279 5.88 -21.97 -0.19
CA ASN A 279 5.73 -22.83 0.99
C ASN A 279 5.30 -22.00 2.21
N GLU A 280 4.05 -22.17 2.63
CA GLU A 280 3.44 -21.41 3.74
C GLU A 280 4.26 -21.47 5.04
N LYS A 281 4.89 -22.60 5.36
CA LYS A 281 5.72 -22.73 6.58
C LYS A 281 7.03 -21.96 6.46
N ILE A 282 7.63 -21.89 5.27
CA ILE A 282 8.84 -21.11 5.03
C ILE A 282 8.50 -19.62 5.06
N ILE A 283 7.42 -19.20 4.41
CA ILE A 283 6.98 -17.80 4.42
C ILE A 283 6.59 -17.34 5.83
N ALA A 284 5.88 -18.15 6.61
CA ALA A 284 5.56 -17.81 8.00
C ALA A 284 6.81 -17.60 8.86
N LYS A 285 7.82 -18.47 8.73
CA LYS A 285 9.11 -18.33 9.41
C LYS A 285 9.88 -17.09 8.96
N PHE A 286 9.85 -16.80 7.66
CA PHE A 286 10.43 -15.58 7.11
C PHE A 286 9.77 -14.35 7.72
N LEU A 287 8.43 -14.25 7.68
CA LEU A 287 7.70 -13.10 8.22
C LEU A 287 7.94 -12.93 9.73
N GLU A 288 8.04 -14.03 10.49
CA GLU A 288 8.38 -13.98 11.92
C GLU A 288 9.79 -13.40 12.17
N ALA A 289 10.80 -13.87 11.41
CA ALA A 289 12.17 -13.37 11.52
C ALA A 289 12.32 -11.94 10.99
N TYR A 290 11.63 -11.60 9.90
CA TYR A 290 11.69 -10.29 9.28
C TYR A 290 10.97 -9.23 10.12
N ASN A 291 9.80 -9.55 10.68
CA ASN A 291 9.13 -8.66 11.64
C ASN A 291 9.94 -8.46 12.92
N ALA A 292 10.70 -9.47 13.37
CA ALA A 292 11.63 -9.29 14.47
C ALA A 292 12.76 -8.31 14.10
N GLN A 293 13.26 -8.35 12.86
CA GLN A 293 14.23 -7.37 12.38
C GLN A 293 13.64 -5.96 12.31
N LEU A 294 12.46 -5.79 11.70
CA LEU A 294 11.80 -4.48 11.56
C LEU A 294 11.46 -3.87 12.94
N LEU A 295 11.00 -4.67 13.91
CA LEU A 295 10.77 -4.22 15.28
C LEU A 295 12.05 -3.69 15.94
N LEU A 296 13.20 -4.34 15.72
CA LEU A 296 14.48 -3.89 16.26
C LEU A 296 14.95 -2.61 15.58
N GLN A 297 14.77 -2.47 14.26
CA GLN A 297 15.08 -1.24 13.53
C GLN A 297 14.21 -0.06 14.02
N LYS A 298 12.91 -0.29 14.22
CA LYS A 298 12.02 0.72 14.81
C LYS A 298 12.42 1.09 16.24
N TRP A 299 12.88 0.12 17.04
CA TRP A 299 13.43 0.40 18.36
C TRP A 299 14.68 1.26 18.28
N GLU A 300 15.63 0.93 17.41
CA GLU A 300 16.87 1.70 17.19
C GLU A 300 16.57 3.17 16.83
N THR A 301 15.61 3.42 15.93
CA THR A 301 15.21 4.80 15.58
C THR A 301 14.47 5.50 16.73
N THR A 302 13.59 4.79 17.44
CA THR A 302 12.87 5.34 18.60
C THR A 302 13.83 5.72 19.74
N GLN A 303 14.97 5.02 19.87
CA GLN A 303 15.98 5.34 20.88
C GLN A 303 16.61 6.73 20.68
N LEU A 304 16.62 7.25 19.45
CA LEU A 304 17.17 8.57 19.10
C LEU A 304 16.25 9.73 19.51
N LEU A 305 15.01 9.46 19.90
CA LEU A 305 14.07 10.51 20.31
C LEU A 305 14.48 11.12 21.66
N GLU A 306 14.30 12.44 21.78
CA GLU A 306 14.54 13.21 23.01
C GLU A 306 13.35 13.10 23.98
N CYS A 307 13.05 11.89 24.44
CA CYS A 307 12.01 11.61 25.43
C CYS A 307 12.46 10.56 26.47
N GLY A 308 11.64 10.36 27.51
CA GLY A 308 11.96 9.40 28.58
C GLY A 308 11.94 7.96 28.08
N ASP A 309 12.76 7.09 28.69
CA ASP A 309 12.85 5.68 28.30
C ASP A 309 11.48 4.97 28.33
N LYS A 310 10.64 5.28 29.34
CA LYS A 310 9.27 4.74 29.42
C LYS A 310 8.46 5.10 28.17
N ASP A 311 8.52 6.35 27.72
CA ASP A 311 7.76 6.85 26.57
C ASP A 311 8.23 6.18 25.27
N LYS A 312 9.53 5.91 25.13
CA LYS A 312 10.10 5.16 23.99
C LYS A 312 9.50 3.76 23.88
N TYR A 313 9.42 3.03 25.00
CA TYR A 313 8.80 1.70 25.00
C TYR A 313 7.29 1.77 24.72
N LEU A 314 6.58 2.74 25.29
CA LEU A 314 5.16 2.94 25.03
C LEU A 314 4.90 3.31 23.57
N LYS A 315 5.76 4.12 22.94
CA LYS A 315 5.67 4.46 21.51
C LYS A 315 5.80 3.20 20.64
N VAL A 316 6.81 2.35 20.87
CA VAL A 316 6.94 1.07 20.14
C VAL A 316 5.76 0.13 20.40
N TYR A 317 5.24 0.10 21.63
CA TYR A 317 4.05 -0.69 21.93
C TYR A 317 2.85 -0.24 21.08
N ASN A 318 2.51 1.05 21.14
CA ASN A 318 1.32 1.60 20.50
C ASN A 318 1.43 1.57 18.97
N GLU A 319 2.59 1.94 18.43
CA GLU A 319 2.77 2.07 16.97
C GLU A 319 2.98 0.71 16.28
N VAL A 320 3.51 -0.30 16.98
CA VAL A 320 3.88 -1.58 16.34
C VAL A 320 3.16 -2.76 16.97
N LEU A 321 3.41 -3.02 18.25
CA LEU A 321 3.00 -4.28 18.88
C LEU A 321 1.48 -4.38 19.01
N LEU A 322 0.83 -3.28 19.40
CA LEU A 322 -0.62 -3.21 19.53
C LEU A 322 -1.29 -3.39 18.16
N LEU A 323 -0.79 -2.72 17.13
CA LEU A 323 -1.36 -2.80 15.78
C LEU A 323 -1.18 -4.20 15.18
N GLN A 324 0.01 -4.78 15.33
CA GLN A 324 0.26 -6.15 14.88
C GLN A 324 -0.63 -7.17 15.61
N ALA A 325 -0.89 -6.97 16.91
CA ALA A 325 -1.78 -7.83 17.68
C ALA A 325 -3.25 -7.69 17.24
N ARG A 326 -3.71 -6.46 16.96
CA ARG A 326 -5.04 -6.18 16.42
C ARG A 326 -5.26 -6.89 15.07
N GLU A 327 -4.28 -6.86 14.18
CA GLU A 327 -4.38 -7.55 12.88
C GLU A 327 -4.50 -9.08 13.01
N ARG A 328 -3.83 -9.69 14.00
CA ARG A 328 -3.94 -11.14 14.23
C ARG A 328 -5.29 -11.57 14.80
N THR A 329 -5.97 -10.67 15.50
CA THR A 329 -7.26 -10.93 16.17
C THR A 329 -8.44 -10.57 15.27
N ASN A 330 -8.33 -9.50 14.47
CA ASN A 330 -9.34 -9.06 13.52
C ASN A 330 -9.22 -9.80 12.18
N LYS A 331 -9.50 -11.10 12.18
CA LYS A 331 -9.45 -11.95 10.97
C LYS A 331 -10.61 -11.73 9.99
N ARG A 332 -11.65 -11.00 10.38
CA ARG A 332 -12.81 -10.73 9.51
C ARG A 332 -12.78 -9.27 9.08
N PRO A 333 -12.85 -8.99 7.77
CA PRO A 333 -12.99 -7.62 7.30
C PRO A 333 -14.27 -7.01 7.87
N ALA A 334 -14.24 -5.70 8.09
CA ALA A 334 -15.47 -4.95 8.30
C ALA A 334 -16.40 -5.21 7.09
N ALA A 335 -17.70 -5.34 7.33
CA ALA A 335 -18.65 -5.54 6.26
C ALA A 335 -18.57 -4.37 5.27
N SER A 336 -18.58 -4.68 3.97
CA SER A 336 -18.72 -3.72 2.87
C SER A 336 -19.82 -2.71 3.22
N GLN A 337 -19.44 -1.43 3.32
CA GLN A 337 -20.39 -0.36 3.64
C GLN A 337 -20.91 0.35 2.38
N ILE A 338 -20.24 0.17 1.22
CA ILE A 338 -20.56 0.91 0.00
C ILE A 338 -21.49 0.08 -0.89
N GLN A 339 -22.78 0.43 -0.88
CA GLN A 339 -23.80 -0.25 -1.68
C GLN A 339 -23.75 0.09 -3.18
N ASN A 340 -23.01 1.13 -3.58
CA ASN A 340 -22.98 1.67 -4.95
C ASN A 340 -21.61 1.56 -5.61
N LEU A 341 -20.87 0.49 -5.35
CA LEU A 341 -19.66 0.25 -6.12
C LEU A 341 -20.02 -0.17 -7.54
N PRO A 342 -19.37 0.40 -8.56
CA PRO A 342 -19.42 -0.10 -9.92
C PRO A 342 -19.12 -1.61 -9.92
N GLN A 343 -19.92 -2.38 -10.66
CA GLN A 343 -19.67 -3.80 -10.83
C GLN A 343 -18.46 -4.01 -11.73
N GLY A 344 -17.55 -4.87 -11.28
CA GLY A 344 -16.33 -5.19 -11.98
C GLY A 344 -15.25 -4.11 -11.88
N ARG A 345 -14.10 -4.43 -12.46
CA ARG A 345 -12.93 -3.56 -12.49
C ARG A 345 -13.13 -2.38 -13.45
N GLN A 346 -12.88 -1.15 -12.98
CA GLN A 346 -13.02 0.05 -13.83
C GLN A 346 -11.78 0.38 -14.66
N THR A 347 -10.61 -0.12 -14.27
CA THR A 347 -9.34 0.16 -14.93
C THR A 347 -8.80 -1.05 -15.72
N GLY A 348 -8.05 -0.79 -16.79
CA GLY A 348 -7.46 -1.84 -17.64
C GLY A 348 -8.17 -2.02 -18.97
N ASP A 349 -7.63 -2.92 -19.79
CA ASP A 349 -8.23 -3.28 -21.07
C ASP A 349 -9.41 -4.24 -20.85
N ALA A 350 -10.55 -4.01 -21.50
CA ALA A 350 -11.76 -4.82 -21.32
C ALA A 350 -11.55 -6.30 -21.67
N THR A 351 -10.78 -6.60 -22.73
CA THR A 351 -10.50 -8.00 -23.12
C THR A 351 -9.56 -8.67 -22.12
N TRP A 352 -8.60 -7.93 -21.58
CA TRP A 352 -7.70 -8.40 -20.52
C TRP A 352 -8.46 -8.66 -19.21
N THR A 353 -9.36 -7.76 -18.82
CA THR A 353 -10.20 -7.89 -17.62
C THR A 353 -11.15 -9.08 -17.74
N ALA A 354 -11.85 -9.22 -18.87
CA ALA A 354 -12.75 -10.35 -19.13
C ALA A 354 -12.01 -11.69 -19.19
N ALA A 355 -10.81 -11.74 -19.80
CA ALA A 355 -10.00 -12.97 -19.86
C ALA A 355 -9.58 -13.48 -18.46
N ARG A 356 -9.56 -12.58 -17.47
CA ARG A 356 -9.27 -12.90 -16.07
C ARG A 356 -10.53 -13.12 -15.23
N GLY A 357 -11.72 -12.89 -15.81
CA GLY A 357 -13.00 -12.90 -15.11
C GLY A 357 -13.07 -11.83 -14.02
N GLU A 358 -12.48 -10.66 -14.28
CA GLU A 358 -12.42 -9.51 -13.37
C GLU A 358 -13.50 -8.44 -13.69
N ASP A 359 -14.44 -8.73 -14.59
CA ASP A 359 -15.52 -7.85 -15.07
C ASP A 359 -16.79 -7.87 -14.20
N GLY A 360 -16.82 -8.73 -13.18
CA GLY A 360 -17.84 -8.77 -12.12
C GLY A 360 -18.92 -9.82 -12.30
#